data_AF-A0A853EQG4-F1
#
_entry.id   AF-A0A853EQG4-F1
#
_cell.length_a   1.000
_cell.length_b   1.000
_cell.length_c   1.000
_cell.angle_alpha   90.00
_cell.angle_beta   90.00
_cell.angle_gamma   90.00
#
_symmetry.space_group_name_H-M   'P 1'
#
loop_
_entity.id
_entity.type
_entity.pdbx_description
1 polymer ?
#
loop_
_entity_poly.entity_id
_entity_poly.type
_entity_poly.pdbx_seq_one_letter_code
_entity_poly.pdbx_strand_id
1 'polypeptide(L)'
;MSWRRRPPAPAGRPPPGISIPRRPRVRPPRTPGGIPGPVRRSTPGPLGWSARLLPALIPLLACFPAHAAAQDPTPIGSSAPAEAAWDDRGSQVLGPQEALAALEALPADSPAPQSWGQGGSRKGWFGEAWLDVDGDGCDTRNEILARDLSRADYSRSPGIQGLHEARGAGAAVCPDATVWSGTLQDPYTGATIAFQRGQDTSATVQIDHVVPLNYLYAHGAWSWPERTRLLVANDPLNLLAVDGDANEAKGACGPATCPMGSSETGTWQTAAGQGWWPANRDYRCQYAQRFVSVASAYGLGLPQQDRDALHDALSDCLAGGDGTTSVLEDAAGTARQVGSRVAGSTVYLGLVALGALILGWGLIVRGARGRGRRGARRRSRPRR
;
A
#
# COMPACT_ATOMS: atom_id res chain seq x y z
N MET A 1 -57.74 -34.41 18.40
CA MET A 1 -57.77 -33.10 17.68
C MET A 1 -56.77 -33.16 16.54
N SER A 2 -57.25 -33.17 15.30
CA SER A 2 -56.43 -33.33 14.09
C SER A 2 -55.92 -31.98 13.59
N TRP A 3 -54.62 -31.88 13.31
CA TRP A 3 -54.02 -30.70 12.69
C TRP A 3 -53.97 -30.90 11.17
N ARG A 4 -54.80 -30.14 10.45
CA ARG A 4 -54.77 -30.06 8.97
C ARG A 4 -53.60 -29.18 8.52
N ARG A 5 -52.74 -29.70 7.65
CA ARG A 5 -51.68 -28.94 6.96
C ARG A 5 -52.31 -27.99 5.92
N ARG A 6 -51.85 -26.73 5.87
CA ARG A 6 -52.17 -25.76 4.81
C ARG A 6 -51.37 -26.09 3.53
N PRO A 7 -51.92 -25.83 2.32
CA PRO A 7 -51.19 -25.99 1.06
C PRO A 7 -50.23 -24.81 0.83
N PRO A 8 -49.17 -24.99 0.01
CA PRO A 8 -48.22 -23.93 -0.33
C PRO A 8 -48.81 -22.92 -1.33
N ALA A 9 -48.34 -21.68 -1.27
CA ALA A 9 -48.73 -20.57 -2.15
C ALA A 9 -48.19 -20.75 -3.59
N PRO A 10 -48.88 -20.21 -4.62
CA PRO A 10 -48.42 -20.31 -6.01
C PRO A 10 -47.21 -19.39 -6.28
N ALA A 11 -46.27 -19.90 -7.09
CA ALA A 11 -45.10 -19.17 -7.56
C ALA A 11 -45.50 -17.98 -8.44
N GLY A 12 -44.97 -16.80 -8.11
CA GLY A 12 -45.15 -15.58 -8.90
C GLY A 12 -44.50 -15.68 -10.28
N ARG A 13 -45.15 -15.09 -11.29
CA ARG A 13 -44.63 -14.99 -12.66
C ARG A 13 -43.36 -14.12 -12.70
N PRO A 14 -42.36 -14.47 -13.52
CA PRO A 14 -41.20 -13.60 -13.75
C PRO A 14 -41.62 -12.36 -14.57
N PRO A 15 -40.93 -11.22 -14.39
CA PRO A 15 -41.19 -10.00 -15.16
C PRO A 15 -40.84 -10.18 -16.65
N PRO A 16 -41.47 -9.41 -17.56
CA PRO A 16 -41.17 -9.48 -18.99
C PRO A 16 -39.73 -9.02 -19.28
N GLY A 17 -39.03 -9.82 -20.08
CA GLY A 17 -37.64 -9.58 -20.47
C GLY A 17 -37.48 -8.27 -21.24
N ILE A 18 -36.47 -7.49 -20.85
CA ILE A 18 -35.99 -6.33 -21.61
C ILE A 18 -35.21 -6.88 -22.82
N SER A 19 -35.73 -6.64 -24.01
CA SER A 19 -35.08 -6.95 -25.28
C SER A 19 -33.83 -6.08 -25.47
N ILE A 20 -32.65 -6.70 -25.40
CA ILE A 20 -31.38 -6.08 -25.75
C ILE A 20 -31.31 -5.93 -27.28
N PRO A 21 -31.09 -4.73 -27.85
CA PRO A 21 -30.88 -4.60 -29.29
C PRO A 21 -29.57 -5.26 -29.71
N ARG A 22 -29.63 -6.17 -30.69
CA ARG A 22 -28.46 -6.77 -31.32
C ARG A 22 -27.57 -5.67 -31.92
N ARG A 23 -26.29 -5.64 -31.53
CA ARG A 23 -25.26 -4.81 -32.17
C ARG A 23 -25.22 -5.08 -33.69
N PRO A 24 -25.10 -4.06 -34.54
CA PRO A 24 -24.85 -4.27 -35.96
C PRO A 24 -23.46 -4.91 -36.15
N ARG A 25 -23.40 -5.95 -36.99
CA ARG A 25 -22.14 -6.56 -37.44
C ARG A 25 -21.35 -5.52 -38.24
N VAL A 26 -20.22 -5.07 -37.71
CA VAL A 26 -19.22 -4.32 -38.47
C VAL A 26 -18.59 -5.28 -39.48
N ARG A 27 -18.75 -4.99 -40.78
CA ARG A 27 -18.03 -5.67 -41.87
C ARG A 27 -16.58 -5.16 -41.88
N PRO A 28 -15.57 -6.03 -42.05
CA PRO A 28 -14.22 -5.57 -42.34
C PRO A 28 -14.15 -4.92 -43.75
N PRO A 29 -13.26 -3.95 -43.97
CA PRO A 29 -13.11 -3.32 -45.27
C PRO A 29 -12.57 -4.30 -46.32
N ARG A 30 -13.14 -4.22 -47.53
CA ARG A 30 -12.71 -4.92 -48.75
C ARG A 30 -11.36 -4.36 -49.22
N THR A 31 -10.35 -5.23 -49.31
CA THR A 31 -9.16 -5.03 -50.16
C THR A 31 -9.49 -5.32 -51.62
N PRO A 32 -9.11 -4.48 -52.60
CA PRO A 32 -9.21 -4.83 -54.01
C PRO A 32 -8.04 -5.72 -54.45
N GLY A 33 -8.42 -6.94 -54.83
CA GLY A 33 -7.86 -7.92 -55.77
C GLY A 33 -6.50 -7.77 -56.46
N GLY A 34 -5.87 -8.94 -56.68
CA GLY A 34 -5.10 -9.22 -57.90
C GLY A 34 -3.90 -10.16 -57.73
N ILE A 35 -4.11 -11.47 -57.88
CA ILE A 35 -3.06 -12.52 -58.07
C ILE A 35 -2.70 -12.59 -59.58
N PRO A 36 -1.57 -13.22 -60.02
CA PRO A 36 -1.54 -14.69 -60.14
C PRO A 36 -0.17 -15.39 -59.89
N GLY A 37 -0.24 -16.56 -59.24
CA GLY A 37 0.38 -17.79 -59.77
C GLY A 37 1.88 -18.07 -59.54
N PRO A 38 2.32 -19.34 -59.77
CA PRO A 38 2.98 -20.11 -58.72
C PRO A 38 4.42 -20.53 -59.06
N VAL A 39 5.26 -20.77 -58.03
CA VAL A 39 6.46 -21.61 -58.21
C VAL A 39 6.57 -22.62 -57.07
N ARG A 40 6.61 -23.87 -57.51
CA ARG A 40 6.75 -25.13 -56.81
C ARG A 40 8.25 -25.45 -56.65
N ARG A 41 8.56 -26.37 -55.71
CA ARG A 41 9.81 -27.14 -55.48
C ARG A 41 10.60 -26.64 -54.26
N SER A 42 11.26 -27.47 -53.47
CA SER A 42 11.29 -28.91 -53.22
C SER A 42 12.26 -29.04 -52.04
N THR A 43 11.92 -29.83 -51.02
CA THR A 43 12.87 -30.35 -50.04
C THR A 43 13.90 -31.27 -50.71
N PRO A 44 15.11 -31.39 -50.15
CA PRO A 44 15.61 -32.74 -49.86
C PRO A 44 16.20 -32.87 -48.45
N GLY A 45 15.94 -34.03 -47.84
CA GLY A 45 16.67 -34.55 -46.68
C GLY A 45 17.96 -35.29 -47.11
N PRO A 46 18.45 -36.26 -46.31
CA PRO A 46 19.73 -36.13 -45.61
C PRO A 46 20.84 -37.05 -46.14
N LEU A 47 22.09 -36.70 -45.85
CA LEU A 47 23.30 -37.52 -45.94
C LEU A 47 24.01 -37.28 -44.58
N GLY A 48 24.05 -38.20 -43.61
CA GLY A 48 24.67 -39.53 -43.68
C GLY A 48 26.18 -39.32 -43.64
N TRP A 49 26.90 -39.81 -42.60
CA TRP A 49 28.28 -40.30 -42.64
C TRP A 49 28.60 -41.14 -41.38
N SER A 50 28.66 -42.45 -41.60
CA SER A 50 29.81 -43.33 -41.35
C SER A 50 30.33 -43.52 -39.93
N ALA A 51 29.90 -44.63 -39.34
CA ALA A 51 30.62 -45.37 -38.31
C ALA A 51 32.00 -45.84 -38.80
N ARG A 52 33.00 -45.85 -37.90
CA ARG A 52 34.22 -46.66 -38.03
C ARG A 52 34.42 -47.48 -36.75
N LEU A 53 34.30 -48.79 -36.92
CA LEU A 53 34.76 -49.84 -36.01
C LEU A 53 36.21 -50.20 -36.34
N LEU A 54 37.02 -50.55 -35.33
CA LEU A 54 38.16 -51.49 -35.34
C LEU A 54 38.69 -51.64 -33.89
N PRO A 55 39.42 -52.72 -33.54
CA PRO A 55 38.94 -53.70 -32.58
C PRO A 55 39.83 -53.87 -31.33
N ALA A 56 39.35 -54.77 -30.48
CA ALA A 56 39.82 -55.21 -29.18
C ALA A 56 41.31 -55.57 -29.04
N LEU A 57 41.83 -55.39 -27.82
CA LEU A 57 42.83 -56.27 -27.20
C LEU A 57 42.60 -56.30 -25.68
N ILE A 58 42.22 -57.48 -25.21
CA ILE A 58 42.09 -57.88 -23.80
C ILE A 58 43.39 -58.57 -23.39
N PRO A 59 43.86 -58.37 -22.15
CA PRO A 59 44.26 -59.53 -21.37
C PRO A 59 43.53 -59.59 -20.03
N LEU A 60 43.03 -60.79 -19.74
CA LEU A 60 42.54 -61.21 -18.43
C LEU A 60 43.66 -61.14 -17.39
N LEU A 61 43.36 -60.63 -16.20
CA LEU A 61 43.91 -61.18 -14.96
C LEU A 61 42.84 -61.12 -13.84
N ALA A 62 42.87 -62.15 -13.01
CA ALA A 62 41.74 -62.71 -12.30
C ALA A 62 41.56 -62.24 -10.84
N CYS A 63 40.37 -62.58 -10.31
CA CYS A 63 39.98 -62.79 -8.91
C CYS A 63 39.93 -61.57 -7.96
N PHE A 64 38.73 -61.20 -7.50
CA PHE A 64 38.05 -61.62 -6.25
C PHE A 64 36.73 -60.82 -6.10
N PRO A 65 35.60 -61.41 -5.67
CA PRO A 65 34.40 -60.64 -5.40
C PRO A 65 34.46 -60.11 -3.96
N ALA A 66 34.84 -58.85 -3.79
CA ALA A 66 34.47 -58.10 -2.60
C ALA A 66 33.10 -57.48 -2.86
N HIS A 67 32.06 -58.07 -2.26
CA HIS A 67 30.71 -57.54 -2.25
C HIS A 67 30.67 -56.29 -1.36
N ALA A 68 31.14 -55.16 -1.88
CA ALA A 68 30.86 -53.85 -1.31
C ALA A 68 29.57 -53.36 -1.97
N ALA A 69 28.48 -53.35 -1.20
CA ALA A 69 27.25 -52.70 -1.59
C ALA A 69 27.56 -51.23 -1.92
N ALA A 70 27.57 -50.89 -3.21
CA ALA A 70 27.51 -49.52 -3.66
C ALA A 70 26.17 -48.97 -3.19
N GLN A 71 26.21 -48.17 -2.12
CA GLN A 71 25.10 -47.29 -1.81
C GLN A 71 25.03 -46.29 -2.96
N ASP A 72 23.98 -46.38 -3.76
CA ASP A 72 23.63 -45.33 -4.70
C ASP A 72 23.64 -44.00 -3.92
N PRO A 73 24.39 -42.98 -4.38
CA PRO A 73 24.27 -41.67 -3.78
C PRO A 73 22.82 -41.23 -3.97
N THR A 74 22.11 -41.15 -2.86
CA THR A 74 20.80 -40.51 -2.78
C THR A 74 20.92 -39.17 -3.51
N PRO A 75 20.01 -38.84 -4.45
CA PRO A 75 19.98 -37.50 -4.97
C PRO A 75 19.66 -36.61 -3.77
N ILE A 76 20.66 -35.84 -3.33
CA ILE A 76 20.44 -34.72 -2.43
C ILE A 76 19.51 -33.83 -3.23
N GLY A 77 18.22 -33.88 -2.90
CA GLY A 77 17.24 -32.95 -3.38
C GLY A 77 17.76 -31.57 -3.01
N SER A 78 18.34 -30.90 -4.00
CA SER A 78 18.55 -29.47 -3.97
C SER A 78 17.16 -28.88 -3.85
N SER A 79 16.69 -28.66 -2.61
CA SER A 79 15.55 -27.80 -2.39
C SER A 79 15.98 -26.44 -2.89
N ALA A 80 15.61 -26.13 -4.13
CA ALA A 80 15.44 -24.74 -4.53
C ALA A 80 14.68 -24.06 -3.37
N PRO A 81 15.08 -22.85 -2.93
CA PRO A 81 14.27 -22.14 -1.97
C PRO A 81 12.85 -22.13 -2.52
N ALA A 82 11.90 -22.70 -1.78
CA ALA A 82 10.50 -22.60 -2.14
C ALA A 82 10.25 -21.11 -2.37
N GLU A 83 9.74 -20.74 -3.55
CA GLU A 83 9.26 -19.38 -3.76
C GLU A 83 8.34 -19.07 -2.58
N ALA A 84 8.69 -18.05 -1.79
CA ALA A 84 7.93 -17.70 -0.60
C ALA A 84 6.47 -17.50 -1.01
N ALA A 85 5.54 -17.98 -0.18
CA ALA A 85 4.12 -17.79 -0.45
C ALA A 85 3.82 -16.30 -0.62
N TRP A 86 2.82 -15.97 -1.44
CA TRP A 86 2.48 -14.58 -1.75
C TRP A 86 2.23 -13.76 -0.47
N ASP A 87 1.49 -14.35 0.48
CA ASP A 87 1.21 -13.80 1.80
C ASP A 87 2.45 -13.48 2.63
N ASP A 88 3.50 -14.29 2.49
CA ASP A 88 4.74 -14.15 3.25
C ASP A 88 5.56 -12.93 2.78
N ARG A 89 5.25 -12.34 1.62
CA ARG A 89 5.95 -11.15 1.12
C ARG A 89 5.91 -9.97 2.08
N GLY A 90 4.89 -9.89 2.94
CA GLY A 90 4.80 -8.86 3.98
C GLY A 90 5.95 -8.90 5.00
N SER A 91 6.64 -10.03 5.11
CA SER A 91 7.80 -10.22 5.99
C SER A 91 9.15 -9.96 5.30
N GLN A 92 9.16 -9.78 3.97
CA GLN A 92 10.38 -9.60 3.16
C GLN A 92 10.85 -8.14 3.17
N VAL A 93 10.91 -7.54 4.35
CA VAL A 93 11.41 -6.17 4.55
C VAL A 93 12.92 -6.25 4.77
N LEU A 94 13.68 -5.52 3.93
CA LEU A 94 15.14 -5.42 4.03
C LEU A 94 15.56 -4.77 5.34
N GLY A 95 16.65 -5.25 5.94
CA GLY A 95 17.27 -4.55 7.07
C GLY A 95 17.86 -3.20 6.65
N PRO A 96 18.22 -2.29 7.59
CA PRO A 96 18.65 -0.93 7.23
C PRO A 96 19.85 -0.87 6.27
N GLN A 97 20.84 -1.75 6.45
CA GLN A 97 22.03 -1.80 5.58
C GLN A 97 21.70 -2.31 4.17
N GLU A 98 20.88 -3.35 4.08
CA GLU A 98 20.43 -3.92 2.81
C GLU A 98 19.53 -2.94 2.06
N ALA A 99 18.64 -2.24 2.77
CA ALA A 99 17.80 -1.19 2.23
C ALA A 99 18.67 -0.04 1.68
N LEU A 100 19.72 0.39 2.39
CA LEU A 100 20.60 1.44 1.89
C LEU A 100 21.29 1.04 0.58
N ALA A 101 21.84 -0.18 0.52
CA ALA A 101 22.44 -0.71 -0.70
C ALA A 101 21.42 -0.86 -1.84
N ALA A 102 20.20 -1.30 -1.54
CA ALA A 102 19.13 -1.41 -2.52
C ALA A 102 18.70 -0.04 -3.07
N LEU A 103 18.64 0.99 -2.22
CA LEU A 103 18.33 2.38 -2.58
C LEU A 103 19.37 2.99 -3.53
N GLU A 104 20.65 2.66 -3.34
CA GLU A 104 21.74 3.06 -4.24
C GLU A 104 21.67 2.35 -5.60
N ALA A 105 21.16 1.12 -5.63
CA ALA A 105 21.05 0.31 -6.83
C ALA A 105 19.77 0.57 -7.65
N LEU A 106 18.83 1.40 -7.15
CA LEU A 106 17.61 1.72 -7.89
C LEU A 106 17.93 2.43 -9.23
N PRO A 107 17.14 2.19 -10.29
CA PRO A 107 17.28 2.94 -11.53
C PRO A 107 16.92 4.43 -11.31
N ALA A 108 17.25 5.26 -12.30
CA ALA A 108 16.79 6.65 -12.31
C ALA A 108 15.25 6.73 -12.31
N ASP A 109 14.71 7.79 -11.69
CA ASP A 109 13.26 8.09 -11.72
C ASP A 109 12.73 8.11 -13.16
N SER A 110 11.47 7.70 -13.33
CA SER A 110 10.75 7.74 -14.61
C SER A 110 9.44 8.52 -14.46
N PRO A 111 9.50 9.87 -14.43
CA PRO A 111 8.34 10.71 -14.22
C PRO A 111 7.23 10.47 -15.24
N ALA A 112 5.99 10.31 -14.78
CA ALA A 112 4.84 10.17 -15.66
C ALA A 112 4.63 11.45 -16.49
N PRO A 113 4.49 11.35 -17.82
CA PRO A 113 4.30 12.52 -18.68
C PRO A 113 2.94 13.20 -18.47
N GLN A 114 2.00 12.49 -17.84
CA GLN A 114 0.63 12.92 -17.65
C GLN A 114 0.11 12.49 -16.27
N SER A 115 -0.73 13.30 -15.66
CA SER A 115 -1.36 13.00 -14.38
C SER A 115 -2.28 11.78 -14.46
N TRP A 116 -2.46 11.11 -13.33
CA TRP A 116 -3.27 9.89 -13.19
C TRP A 116 -4.66 9.98 -13.84
N GLY A 117 -5.37 11.09 -13.59
CA GLY A 117 -6.75 11.30 -14.01
C GLY A 117 -6.96 11.23 -15.52
N GLN A 118 -5.95 11.61 -16.30
CA GLN A 118 -6.01 11.56 -17.77
C GLN A 118 -6.02 10.10 -18.28
N GLY A 119 -5.53 9.17 -17.48
CA GLY A 119 -5.38 7.77 -17.83
C GLY A 119 -6.52 6.85 -17.36
N GLY A 120 -7.34 7.29 -16.41
CA GLY A 120 -8.45 6.52 -15.86
C GLY A 120 -8.51 6.46 -14.33
N SER A 121 -9.32 5.53 -13.80
CA SER A 121 -9.49 5.31 -12.36
C SER A 121 -8.47 4.29 -11.82
N ARG A 122 -8.43 4.08 -10.49
CA ARG A 122 -7.70 2.95 -9.88
C ARG A 122 -7.93 1.64 -10.63
N LYS A 123 -9.19 1.31 -10.92
CA LYS A 123 -9.57 0.09 -11.63
C LYS A 123 -8.96 -0.01 -13.04
N GLY A 124 -8.77 1.13 -13.72
CA GLY A 124 -8.13 1.17 -15.04
C GLY A 124 -6.62 0.99 -14.99
N TRP A 125 -5.96 1.45 -13.92
CA TRP A 125 -4.50 1.40 -13.81
C TRP A 125 -3.98 0.20 -13.00
N PHE A 126 -4.60 -0.14 -11.87
CA PHE A 126 -4.10 -1.13 -10.91
C PHE A 126 -5.07 -2.29 -10.70
N GLY A 127 -6.13 -2.36 -11.52
CA GLY A 127 -7.14 -3.41 -11.44
C GLY A 127 -8.11 -3.24 -10.26
N GLU A 128 -8.94 -4.26 -10.06
CA GLU A 128 -9.88 -4.28 -8.94
C GLU A 128 -9.15 -4.24 -7.60
N ALA A 129 -9.73 -3.52 -6.64
CA ALA A 129 -9.20 -3.50 -5.29
C ALA A 129 -9.48 -4.82 -4.58
N TRP A 130 -8.49 -5.30 -3.83
CA TRP A 130 -8.61 -6.49 -2.96
C TRP A 130 -8.90 -7.75 -3.77
N LEU A 131 -8.11 -7.96 -4.83
CA LEU A 131 -8.22 -9.17 -5.63
C LEU A 131 -7.43 -10.28 -4.96
N ASP A 132 -8.03 -11.45 -4.82
CA ASP A 132 -7.32 -12.70 -4.55
C ASP A 132 -6.38 -13.00 -5.73
N VAL A 133 -5.11 -12.60 -5.63
CA VAL A 133 -4.14 -12.65 -6.73
C VAL A 133 -3.38 -13.97 -6.80
N ASP A 134 -3.33 -14.74 -5.72
CA ASP A 134 -2.69 -16.05 -5.62
C ASP A 134 -3.70 -17.22 -5.62
N GLY A 135 -5.00 -16.93 -5.46
CA GLY A 135 -6.10 -17.85 -5.66
C GLY A 135 -6.40 -18.73 -4.45
N ASP A 136 -6.09 -18.26 -3.25
CA ASP A 136 -6.22 -19.02 -2.02
C ASP A 136 -7.64 -18.96 -1.40
N GLY A 137 -8.50 -18.10 -1.93
CA GLY A 137 -9.88 -17.90 -1.49
C GLY A 137 -10.07 -16.76 -0.48
N CYS A 138 -9.01 -16.03 -0.12
CA CYS A 138 -9.03 -14.82 0.67
C CYS A 138 -8.82 -13.58 -0.22
N ASP A 139 -9.46 -12.47 0.12
CA ASP A 139 -9.16 -11.21 -0.57
C ASP A 139 -8.01 -10.51 0.17
N THR A 140 -7.23 -9.72 -0.57
CA THR A 140 -6.07 -9.05 0.00
C THR A 140 -6.40 -8.16 1.20
N ARG A 141 -7.60 -7.58 1.27
CA ARG A 141 -7.96 -6.78 2.46
C ARG A 141 -8.03 -7.68 3.70
N ASN A 142 -8.66 -8.84 3.57
CA ASN A 142 -8.83 -9.76 4.68
C ASN A 142 -7.50 -10.46 5.05
N GLU A 143 -6.63 -10.75 4.09
CA GLU A 143 -5.24 -11.18 4.36
C GLU A 143 -4.51 -10.17 5.25
N ILE A 144 -4.52 -8.89 4.86
CA ILE A 144 -3.80 -7.85 5.59
C ILE A 144 -4.43 -7.59 6.97
N LEU A 145 -5.76 -7.58 7.08
CA LEU A 145 -6.42 -7.47 8.38
C LEU A 145 -6.11 -8.67 9.29
N ALA A 146 -6.09 -9.89 8.73
CA ALA A 146 -5.77 -11.09 9.50
C ALA A 146 -4.32 -11.07 10.01
N ARG A 147 -3.40 -10.55 9.20
CA ARG A 147 -1.99 -10.40 9.56
C ARG A 147 -1.78 -9.32 10.63
N ASP A 148 -2.41 -8.16 10.47
CA ASP A 148 -2.06 -6.95 11.23
C ASP A 148 -2.93 -6.73 12.48
N LEU A 149 -4.12 -7.34 12.55
CA LEU A 149 -4.98 -7.23 13.74
C LEU A 149 -4.67 -8.30 14.76
N SER A 150 -4.46 -7.86 16.00
CA SER A 150 -4.47 -8.77 17.15
C SER A 150 -5.90 -9.11 17.57
N ARG A 151 -6.10 -10.32 18.11
CA ARG A 151 -7.42 -10.81 18.56
C ARG A 151 -8.48 -10.71 17.47
N ALA A 152 -8.10 -11.04 16.23
CA ALA A 152 -9.00 -11.01 15.10
C ALA A 152 -10.14 -12.01 15.30
N ASP A 153 -11.37 -11.55 15.07
CA ASP A 153 -12.57 -12.38 15.01
C ASP A 153 -13.04 -12.45 13.57
N TYR A 154 -13.30 -13.66 13.09
CA TYR A 154 -13.62 -13.94 11.70
C TYR A 154 -15.13 -14.08 11.45
N SER A 155 -15.97 -13.86 12.47
CA SER A 155 -17.42 -14.03 12.41
C SER A 155 -18.18 -12.82 12.97
N ARG A 156 -19.45 -12.66 12.55
CA ARG A 156 -20.38 -11.68 13.16
C ARG A 156 -20.90 -12.12 14.53
N SER A 157 -20.77 -13.42 14.84
CA SER A 157 -21.24 -13.98 16.10
C SER A 157 -20.37 -13.47 17.26
N PRO A 158 -20.95 -13.18 18.43
CA PRO A 158 -20.15 -12.74 19.58
C PRO A 158 -19.13 -13.80 20.02
N GLY A 159 -17.88 -13.37 20.22
CA GLY A 159 -16.79 -14.19 20.73
C GLY A 159 -15.78 -14.56 19.64
N ILE A 160 -14.49 -14.52 20.00
CA ILE A 160 -13.36 -14.76 19.09
C ILE A 160 -13.51 -16.14 18.44
N GLN A 161 -13.85 -16.16 17.15
CA GLN A 161 -13.93 -17.37 16.34
C GLN A 161 -12.76 -17.43 15.37
N GLY A 162 -12.08 -18.58 15.31
CA GLY A 162 -11.02 -18.81 14.36
C GLY A 162 -11.52 -18.95 12.92
N LEU A 163 -10.60 -18.87 11.95
CA LEU A 163 -10.85 -19.01 10.51
C LEU A 163 -11.77 -20.21 10.18
N HIS A 164 -11.45 -21.38 10.74
CA HIS A 164 -12.21 -22.62 10.50
C HIS A 164 -13.64 -22.59 11.09
N GLU A 165 -13.82 -21.94 12.24
CA GLU A 165 -15.11 -21.87 12.94
C GLU A 165 -16.06 -20.88 12.26
N ALA A 166 -15.50 -19.83 11.65
CA ALA A 166 -16.24 -18.79 10.97
C ALA A 166 -16.58 -19.12 9.50
N ARG A 167 -16.15 -20.28 8.97
CA ARG A 167 -16.46 -20.69 7.58
C ARG A 167 -17.97 -20.67 7.34
N GLY A 168 -18.39 -19.92 6.32
CA GLY A 168 -19.81 -19.76 5.96
C GLY A 168 -20.63 -18.89 6.93
N ALA A 169 -20.02 -18.29 7.97
CA ALA A 169 -20.72 -17.54 9.01
C ALA A 169 -20.85 -16.02 8.76
N GLY A 170 -20.25 -15.45 7.69
CA GLY A 170 -20.50 -14.05 7.37
C GLY A 170 -19.78 -13.49 6.15
N ALA A 171 -20.49 -13.32 5.03
CA ALA A 171 -19.98 -12.67 3.83
C ALA A 171 -20.44 -11.20 3.68
N ALA A 172 -19.56 -10.39 3.07
CA ALA A 172 -19.84 -9.66 1.82
C ALA A 172 -18.65 -9.87 0.86
N VAL A 173 -18.52 -11.14 0.45
CA VAL A 173 -17.62 -11.79 -0.52
C VAL A 173 -16.14 -12.00 -0.12
N CYS A 174 -15.89 -13.08 0.63
CA CYS A 174 -14.85 -14.10 0.36
C CYS A 174 -15.37 -15.44 0.90
N PRO A 175 -15.18 -16.59 0.23
CA PRO A 175 -15.85 -17.85 0.60
C PRO A 175 -15.40 -18.44 1.94
N ASP A 176 -14.20 -18.12 2.47
CA ASP A 176 -13.61 -18.93 3.55
C ASP A 176 -13.28 -18.23 4.89
N ALA A 177 -13.24 -16.89 4.99
CA ALA A 177 -13.49 -16.14 6.24
C ALA A 177 -13.38 -14.62 6.01
N THR A 178 -14.14 -13.83 6.76
CA THR A 178 -14.08 -12.36 6.71
C THR A 178 -13.62 -11.84 8.07
N VAL A 179 -12.57 -11.03 8.15
CA VAL A 179 -12.19 -10.40 9.43
C VAL A 179 -13.27 -9.39 9.82
N TRP A 180 -13.95 -9.66 10.93
CA TRP A 180 -15.07 -8.88 11.47
C TRP A 180 -14.64 -7.91 12.53
N SER A 181 -13.73 -8.30 13.42
CA SER A 181 -13.22 -7.39 14.44
C SER A 181 -11.78 -7.71 14.80
N GLY A 182 -11.13 -6.81 15.51
CA GLY A 182 -9.78 -7.01 16.03
C GLY A 182 -9.25 -5.73 16.67
N THR A 183 -7.98 -5.74 17.04
CA THR A 183 -7.29 -4.58 17.59
C THR A 183 -6.03 -4.31 16.81
N LEU A 184 -5.98 -3.15 16.16
CA LEU A 184 -4.82 -2.64 15.46
C LEU A 184 -3.90 -1.93 16.46
N GLN A 185 -2.61 -2.26 16.42
CA GLN A 185 -1.56 -1.39 16.95
C GLN A 185 -1.02 -0.61 15.76
N ASP A 186 -1.52 0.61 15.58
CA ASP A 186 -1.33 1.35 14.34
C ASP A 186 0.13 1.78 14.19
N PRO A 187 0.83 1.34 13.14
CA PRO A 187 2.23 1.69 12.95
C PRO A 187 2.44 3.18 12.69
N TYR A 188 1.46 3.88 12.10
CA TYR A 188 1.65 5.27 11.64
C TYR A 188 1.51 6.31 12.75
N THR A 189 0.61 6.09 13.69
CA THR A 189 0.29 7.01 14.79
C THR A 189 0.72 6.49 16.16
N GLY A 190 0.98 5.17 16.28
CA GLY A 190 1.24 4.50 17.55
C GLY A 190 -0.01 4.27 18.40
N ALA A 191 -1.20 4.58 17.86
CA ALA A 191 -2.47 4.41 18.56
C ALA A 191 -2.92 2.95 18.56
N THR A 192 -3.66 2.56 19.60
CA THR A 192 -4.41 1.30 19.61
C THR A 192 -5.83 1.56 19.11
N ILE A 193 -6.24 0.91 18.03
CA ILE A 193 -7.55 1.12 17.39
C ILE A 193 -8.36 -0.18 17.44
N ALA A 194 -9.57 -0.11 17.98
CA ALA A 194 -10.52 -1.21 17.91
C ALA A 194 -11.17 -1.21 16.52
N PHE A 195 -10.96 -2.27 15.76
CA PHE A 195 -11.60 -2.49 14.47
C PHE A 195 -12.85 -3.35 14.66
N GLN A 196 -13.95 -2.89 14.06
CA GLN A 196 -15.19 -3.63 13.89
C GLN A 196 -15.76 -3.30 12.51
N ARG A 197 -15.72 -4.28 11.61
CA ARG A 197 -16.32 -4.19 10.29
C ARG A 197 -17.76 -3.70 10.39
N GLY A 198 -18.03 -2.58 9.74
CA GLY A 198 -19.28 -1.83 9.83
C GLY A 198 -19.08 -0.36 9.46
N GLN A 199 -20.15 0.42 9.46
CA GLN A 199 -20.06 1.84 9.09
C GLN A 199 -19.21 2.66 10.07
N ASP A 200 -19.12 2.22 11.33
CA ASP A 200 -18.54 3.04 12.40
C ASP A 200 -17.01 3.04 12.41
N THR A 201 -16.36 1.90 12.12
CA THR A 201 -14.88 1.77 12.24
C THR A 201 -14.19 1.19 11.01
N SER A 202 -14.92 0.83 9.94
CA SER A 202 -14.25 0.42 8.69
C SER A 202 -13.45 1.56 8.05
N ALA A 203 -13.87 2.80 8.29
CA ALA A 203 -13.15 3.98 7.82
C ALA A 203 -11.94 4.31 8.72
N THR A 204 -11.98 3.92 10.00
CA THR A 204 -10.88 4.19 10.96
C THR A 204 -9.71 3.24 10.78
N VAL A 205 -9.92 2.04 10.24
CA VAL A 205 -8.83 1.13 9.82
C VAL A 205 -8.89 0.90 8.31
N GLN A 206 -7.92 1.48 7.62
CA GLN A 206 -7.74 1.37 6.18
C GLN A 206 -6.56 0.46 5.86
N ILE A 207 -6.52 -0.07 4.64
CA ILE A 207 -5.34 -0.77 4.14
C ILE A 207 -4.59 0.23 3.26
N ASP A 208 -3.44 0.69 3.73
CA ASP A 208 -2.57 1.62 3.01
C ASP A 208 -1.59 0.89 2.10
N HIS A 209 -1.24 1.56 1.00
CA HIS A 209 -0.10 1.23 0.16
C HIS A 209 1.13 2.02 0.64
N VAL A 210 2.09 1.37 1.32
CA VAL A 210 3.30 2.01 1.88
C VAL A 210 3.95 2.96 0.88
N VAL A 211 4.13 2.50 -0.36
CA VAL A 211 4.34 3.34 -1.54
C VAL A 211 2.97 3.59 -2.21
N PRO A 212 2.40 4.80 -2.15
CA PRO A 212 1.06 5.07 -2.67
C PRO A 212 0.91 4.72 -4.16
N LEU A 213 -0.26 4.25 -4.59
CA LEU A 213 -0.47 3.92 -6.00
C LEU A 213 -0.23 5.12 -6.94
N ASN A 214 -0.73 6.30 -6.59
CA ASN A 214 -0.52 7.51 -7.39
C ASN A 214 0.97 7.92 -7.43
N TYR A 215 1.73 7.64 -6.37
CA TYR A 215 3.18 7.82 -6.34
C TYR A 215 3.88 6.83 -7.28
N LEU A 216 3.54 5.53 -7.18
CA LEU A 216 4.03 4.49 -8.08
C LEU A 216 3.83 4.90 -9.54
N TYR A 217 2.62 5.33 -9.90
CA TYR A 217 2.33 5.79 -11.26
C TYR A 217 3.16 7.01 -11.63
N ALA A 218 3.25 8.02 -10.76
CA ALA A 218 4.00 9.25 -11.03
C ALA A 218 5.49 9.00 -11.29
N HIS A 219 6.08 7.92 -10.76
CA HIS A 219 7.53 7.67 -10.79
C HIS A 219 7.95 6.43 -11.60
N GLY A 220 7.03 5.83 -12.36
CA GLY A 220 7.39 4.84 -13.38
C GLY A 220 6.31 3.81 -13.70
N ALA A 221 5.39 3.56 -12.77
CA ALA A 221 4.38 2.53 -12.96
C ALA A 221 3.39 2.83 -14.10
N TRP A 222 3.29 4.08 -14.55
CA TRP A 222 2.56 4.45 -15.78
C TRP A 222 3.02 3.65 -17.01
N SER A 223 4.28 3.20 -17.03
CA SER A 223 4.88 2.43 -18.12
C SER A 223 4.86 0.91 -17.90
N TRP A 224 4.48 0.45 -16.69
CA TRP A 224 4.53 -0.95 -16.33
C TRP A 224 3.43 -1.78 -17.03
N PRO A 225 3.70 -3.07 -17.29
CA PRO A 225 2.66 -4.02 -17.66
C PRO A 225 1.51 -4.00 -16.64
N GLU A 226 0.28 -4.16 -17.13
CA GLU A 226 -0.92 -4.17 -16.29
C GLU A 226 -0.82 -5.19 -15.15
N ARG A 227 -0.26 -6.38 -15.42
CA ARG A 227 -0.05 -7.41 -14.40
C ARG A 227 0.87 -6.93 -13.27
N THR A 228 1.94 -6.20 -13.58
CA THR A 228 2.85 -5.67 -12.55
C THR A 228 2.14 -4.62 -11.68
N ARG A 229 1.33 -3.75 -12.29
CA ARG A 229 0.50 -2.78 -11.56
C ARG A 229 -0.53 -3.48 -10.66
N LEU A 230 -1.17 -4.54 -11.15
CA LEU A 230 -2.08 -5.33 -10.33
C LEU A 230 -1.37 -5.97 -9.13
N LEU A 231 -0.19 -6.56 -9.34
CA LEU A 231 0.58 -7.22 -8.28
C LEU A 231 1.03 -6.22 -7.20
N VAL A 232 1.64 -5.09 -7.55
CA VAL A 232 2.09 -4.10 -6.54
C VAL A 232 0.93 -3.51 -5.73
N ALA A 233 -0.27 -3.48 -6.29
CA ALA A 233 -1.47 -3.01 -5.60
C ALA A 233 -2.05 -4.03 -4.61
N ASN A 234 -1.68 -5.30 -4.72
CA ASN A 234 -2.14 -6.38 -3.84
C ASN A 234 -0.97 -7.06 -3.09
N ASP A 235 0.24 -6.52 -3.18
CA ASP A 235 1.45 -7.12 -2.57
C ASP A 235 1.48 -6.86 -1.05
N PRO A 236 1.49 -7.88 -0.19
CA PRO A 236 1.60 -7.72 1.24
C PRO A 236 2.85 -6.93 1.69
N LEU A 237 3.93 -6.91 0.90
CA LEU A 237 5.10 -6.06 1.14
C LEU A 237 4.74 -4.56 1.06
N ASN A 238 3.84 -4.19 0.16
CA ASN A 238 3.38 -2.81 -0.02
C ASN A 238 2.13 -2.48 0.80
N LEU A 239 1.55 -3.42 1.56
CA LEU A 239 0.27 -3.21 2.26
C LEU A 239 0.39 -3.29 3.79
N LEU A 240 -0.32 -2.40 4.47
CA LEU A 240 -0.46 -2.35 5.94
C LEU A 240 -1.88 -1.95 6.35
N ALA A 241 -2.42 -2.55 7.40
CA ALA A 241 -3.56 -1.97 8.11
C ALA A 241 -3.09 -0.78 8.96
N VAL A 242 -3.73 0.38 8.78
CA VAL A 242 -3.35 1.64 9.41
C VAL A 242 -4.54 2.49 9.81
N ASP A 243 -4.31 3.51 10.63
CA ASP A 243 -5.25 4.57 10.92
C ASP A 243 -5.70 5.30 9.64
N GLY A 244 -7.02 5.49 9.51
CA GLY A 244 -7.63 6.08 8.32
C GLY A 244 -7.24 7.54 8.08
N ASP A 245 -7.23 8.37 9.12
CA ASP A 245 -6.90 9.79 9.00
C ASP A 245 -5.41 9.97 8.65
N ALA A 246 -4.53 9.13 9.22
CA ALA A 246 -3.12 9.12 8.87
C ALA A 246 -2.90 8.74 7.40
N ASN A 247 -3.64 7.74 6.90
CA ASN A 247 -3.60 7.33 5.49
C ASN A 247 -4.10 8.45 4.55
N GLU A 248 -5.19 9.11 4.91
CA GLU A 248 -5.73 10.24 4.15
C GLU A 248 -4.77 11.43 4.13
N ALA A 249 -4.12 11.72 5.27
CA ALA A 249 -3.09 12.75 5.37
C ALA A 249 -1.84 12.44 4.53
N LYS A 250 -1.47 11.16 4.40
CA LYS A 250 -0.37 10.70 3.53
C LYS A 250 -0.71 10.91 2.06
N GLY A 251 -1.93 10.61 1.65
CA GLY A 251 -2.39 10.80 0.27
C GLY A 251 -1.48 10.10 -0.75
N ALA A 252 -0.95 10.86 -1.71
CA ALA A 252 -0.06 10.36 -2.75
C ALA A 252 1.43 10.61 -2.47
N CYS A 253 1.78 11.05 -1.27
CA CYS A 253 3.12 11.52 -0.95
C CYS A 253 4.12 10.39 -0.70
N GLY A 254 5.35 10.59 -1.17
CA GLY A 254 6.53 9.89 -0.71
C GLY A 254 7.18 10.60 0.49
N PRO A 255 8.38 10.16 0.90
CA PRO A 255 9.09 10.69 2.07
C PRO A 255 9.39 12.20 2.04
N ALA A 256 9.72 12.75 0.88
CA ALA A 256 10.12 14.14 0.70
C ALA A 256 9.23 14.89 -0.31
N THR A 257 8.63 14.19 -1.27
CA THR A 257 7.86 14.83 -2.34
C THR A 257 6.45 14.25 -2.49
N CYS A 258 5.55 15.01 -3.10
CA CYS A 258 4.24 14.50 -3.53
C CYS A 258 3.95 14.84 -4.99
N PRO A 259 3.33 13.91 -5.74
CA PRO A 259 2.66 14.20 -6.99
C PRO A 259 1.47 15.13 -6.77
N MET A 260 1.39 16.20 -7.54
CA MET A 260 0.35 17.22 -7.43
C MET A 260 -0.06 17.80 -8.79
N GLY A 261 -1.22 18.43 -8.81
CA GLY A 261 -1.76 19.08 -10.00
C GLY A 261 -2.37 18.08 -10.99
N SER A 262 -2.67 18.57 -12.18
CA SER A 262 -3.24 17.74 -13.25
C SER A 262 -2.77 18.16 -14.63
N SER A 263 -2.78 17.23 -15.57
CA SER A 263 -2.45 17.49 -16.97
C SER A 263 -3.43 18.47 -17.61
N GLU A 264 -4.71 18.34 -17.28
CA GLU A 264 -5.80 19.17 -17.83
C GLU A 264 -5.63 20.64 -17.46
N THR A 265 -5.05 20.91 -16.29
CA THR A 265 -4.79 22.26 -15.80
C THR A 265 -3.38 22.76 -16.15
N GLY A 266 -2.53 21.91 -16.75
CA GLY A 266 -1.13 22.25 -17.04
C GLY A 266 -0.26 22.41 -15.79
N THR A 267 -0.69 21.86 -14.64
CA THR A 267 -0.01 22.00 -13.34
C THR A 267 0.65 20.72 -12.86
N TRP A 268 0.57 19.64 -13.63
CA TRP A 268 1.09 18.32 -13.27
C TRP A 268 2.58 18.37 -12.92
N GLN A 269 2.89 17.96 -11.69
CA GLN A 269 4.24 17.80 -11.18
C GLN A 269 4.30 16.51 -10.39
N THR A 270 5.26 15.63 -10.71
CA THR A 270 5.43 14.34 -10.05
C THR A 270 6.08 14.47 -8.68
N ALA A 271 6.91 15.50 -8.48
CA ALA A 271 7.67 15.72 -7.25
C ALA A 271 7.69 17.22 -6.87
N ALA A 272 6.65 17.69 -6.17
CA ALA A 272 6.53 19.11 -5.80
C ALA A 272 6.03 19.38 -4.37
N GLY A 273 5.13 18.54 -3.85
CA GLY A 273 4.53 18.73 -2.52
C GLY A 273 5.51 18.43 -1.39
N GLN A 274 5.15 18.80 -0.16
CA GLN A 274 5.85 18.34 1.03
C GLN A 274 5.55 16.85 1.22
N GLY A 275 6.57 16.02 1.29
CA GLY A 275 6.43 14.60 1.60
C GLY A 275 5.76 14.32 2.94
N TRP A 276 5.60 13.04 3.23
CA TRP A 276 4.91 12.55 4.42
C TRP A 276 5.76 11.50 5.14
N TRP A 277 5.74 11.56 6.47
CA TRP A 277 6.32 10.55 7.35
C TRP A 277 5.33 10.16 8.44
N PRO A 278 5.38 8.90 8.93
CA PRO A 278 4.64 8.49 10.12
C PRO A 278 4.87 9.43 11.32
N ALA A 279 3.80 9.72 12.06
CA ALA A 279 3.88 10.50 13.29
C ALA A 279 4.53 9.68 14.42
N ASN A 280 4.34 8.37 14.40
CA ASN A 280 5.03 7.42 15.28
C ASN A 280 6.49 7.28 14.87
N ARG A 281 7.39 7.84 15.69
CA ARG A 281 8.84 7.81 15.44
C ARG A 281 9.42 6.40 15.53
N ASP A 282 8.92 5.60 16.45
CA ASP A 282 9.37 4.22 16.67
C ASP A 282 9.15 3.33 15.43
N TYR A 283 8.33 3.78 14.47
CA TYR A 283 8.06 3.08 13.21
C TYR A 283 8.81 3.64 11.99
N ARG A 284 9.46 4.81 12.09
CA ARG A 284 10.04 5.49 10.90
C ARG A 284 11.17 4.68 10.26
N CYS A 285 11.98 3.99 11.06
CA CYS A 285 12.98 3.07 10.53
C CYS A 285 12.34 1.93 9.70
N GLN A 286 11.28 1.29 10.21
CA GLN A 286 10.58 0.22 9.50
C GLN A 286 9.87 0.76 8.26
N TYR A 287 9.31 1.98 8.34
CA TYR A 287 8.72 2.66 7.19
C TYR A 287 9.73 2.88 6.06
N ALA A 288 10.91 3.45 6.36
CA ALA A 288 11.96 3.68 5.37
C ALA A 288 12.46 2.36 4.75
N GLN A 289 12.72 1.35 5.58
CA GLN A 289 13.11 0.01 5.14
C GLN A 289 12.07 -0.61 4.19
N ARG A 290 10.78 -0.55 4.57
CA ARG A 290 9.70 -1.13 3.77
C ARG A 290 9.46 -0.36 2.47
N PHE A 291 9.53 0.97 2.51
CA PHE A 291 9.41 1.80 1.32
C PHE A 291 10.48 1.44 0.28
N VAL A 292 11.75 1.31 0.71
CA VAL A 292 12.83 0.89 -0.19
C VAL A 292 12.69 -0.57 -0.62
N SER A 293 12.22 -1.46 0.26
CA SER A 293 11.97 -2.86 -0.09
C SER A 293 10.95 -2.97 -1.24
N VAL A 294 9.86 -2.20 -1.18
CA VAL A 294 8.89 -2.12 -2.28
C VAL A 294 9.53 -1.53 -3.54
N ALA A 295 10.22 -0.39 -3.43
CA ALA A 295 10.85 0.24 -4.59
C ALA A 295 11.85 -0.70 -5.28
N SER A 296 12.65 -1.42 -4.51
CA SER A 296 13.62 -2.41 -5.00
C SER A 296 12.93 -3.61 -5.66
N ALA A 297 11.91 -4.19 -5.01
CA ALA A 297 11.19 -5.36 -5.52
C ALA A 297 10.53 -5.12 -6.88
N TYR A 298 10.18 -3.87 -7.20
CA TYR A 298 9.53 -3.48 -8.45
C TYR A 298 10.44 -2.67 -9.40
N GLY A 299 11.72 -2.47 -9.06
CA GLY A 299 12.65 -1.65 -9.85
C GLY A 299 12.15 -0.23 -10.07
N LEU A 300 11.49 0.36 -9.08
CA LEU A 300 10.96 1.72 -9.12
C LEU A 300 12.09 2.72 -8.83
N GLY A 301 12.43 3.55 -9.80
CA GLY A 301 13.28 4.71 -9.57
C GLY A 301 12.55 5.76 -8.74
N LEU A 302 13.28 6.53 -7.93
CA LEU A 302 12.71 7.53 -7.03
C LEU A 302 13.27 8.93 -7.33
N PRO A 303 12.48 10.01 -7.14
CA PRO A 303 12.99 11.38 -7.16
C PRO A 303 14.17 11.55 -6.21
N GLN A 304 15.14 12.38 -6.60
CA GLN A 304 16.36 12.55 -5.82
C GLN A 304 16.08 13.00 -4.37
N GLN A 305 15.11 13.87 -4.15
CA GLN A 305 14.74 14.34 -2.80
C GLN A 305 14.20 13.20 -1.92
N ASP A 306 13.39 12.28 -2.48
CA ASP A 306 12.89 11.12 -1.74
C ASP A 306 14.02 10.11 -1.47
N ARG A 307 14.96 9.96 -2.42
CA ARG A 307 16.17 9.14 -2.22
C ARG A 307 17.02 9.68 -1.09
N ASP A 308 17.27 10.99 -1.06
CA ASP A 308 18.07 11.63 -0.03
C ASP A 308 17.40 11.47 1.35
N ALA A 309 16.09 11.70 1.45
CA ALA A 309 15.35 11.54 2.70
C ALA A 309 15.36 10.09 3.23
N LEU A 310 15.22 9.09 2.34
CA LEU A 310 15.33 7.68 2.72
C LEU A 310 16.75 7.29 3.11
N HIS A 311 17.75 7.79 2.38
CA HIS A 311 19.16 7.55 2.69
C HIS A 311 19.52 8.09 4.07
N ASP A 312 19.11 9.32 4.38
CA ASP A 312 19.38 9.96 5.66
C ASP A 312 18.68 9.22 6.81
N ALA A 313 17.41 8.84 6.62
CA ALA A 313 16.65 8.09 7.62
C ALA A 313 17.27 6.71 7.88
N LEU A 314 17.63 5.97 6.82
CA LEU A 314 18.26 4.65 6.95
C LEU A 314 19.66 4.74 7.59
N SER A 315 20.42 5.79 7.29
CA SER A 315 21.72 6.06 7.90
C SER A 315 21.60 6.34 9.40
N ASP A 316 20.60 7.12 9.81
CA ASP A 316 20.29 7.36 11.23
C ASP A 316 19.87 6.06 11.94
N CYS A 317 19.00 5.25 11.32
CA CYS A 317 18.60 3.95 11.86
C CYS A 317 19.80 3.00 12.05
N LEU A 318 20.77 3.00 11.12
CA LEU A 318 22.01 2.23 11.25
C LEU A 318 22.90 2.71 12.40
N ALA A 319 22.86 4.00 12.71
CA ALA A 319 23.55 4.60 13.84
C ALA A 319 22.82 4.39 15.18
N GLY A 320 21.65 3.72 15.18
CA GLY A 320 20.83 3.48 16.36
C GLY A 320 19.82 4.59 16.67
N GLY A 321 19.59 5.51 15.74
CA GLY A 321 18.53 6.50 15.80
C GLY A 321 17.15 5.94 15.43
N ASP A 322 16.14 6.82 15.41
CA ASP A 322 14.75 6.50 15.12
C ASP A 322 14.32 6.82 13.67
N GLY A 323 15.26 7.26 12.82
CA GLY A 323 15.00 7.64 11.44
C GLY A 323 14.45 9.06 11.29
N THR A 324 14.59 9.91 12.32
CA THR A 324 14.23 11.34 12.25
C THR A 324 15.42 12.18 11.80
N THR A 325 15.29 12.85 10.66
CA THR A 325 16.41 13.58 10.04
C THR A 325 16.29 15.10 10.20
N SER A 326 15.85 15.60 11.36
CA SER A 326 16.32 16.89 11.89
C SER A 326 15.88 17.18 13.33
N VAL A 327 16.82 17.71 14.12
CA VAL A 327 16.57 18.33 15.45
C VAL A 327 15.60 19.53 15.37
N LEU A 328 15.40 20.10 14.17
CA LEU A 328 14.51 21.24 13.94
C LEU A 328 13.06 20.82 13.64
N GLU A 329 12.82 19.68 12.99
CA GLU A 329 11.48 19.10 12.85
C GLU A 329 10.93 18.59 14.17
N ASP A 330 11.80 18.16 15.09
CA ASP A 330 11.45 17.83 16.47
C ASP A 330 10.77 19.01 17.17
N ALA A 331 11.34 20.20 17.05
CA ALA A 331 10.79 21.41 17.66
C ALA A 331 9.45 21.82 17.03
N ALA A 332 9.28 21.65 15.72
CA ALA A 332 8.06 22.03 15.01
C ALA A 332 6.91 21.02 15.18
N GLY A 333 7.22 19.72 15.23
CA GLY A 333 6.25 18.64 15.43
C GLY A 333 5.64 18.66 16.84
N THR A 334 6.47 18.82 17.87
CA THR A 334 6.01 18.94 19.26
C THR A 334 5.09 20.16 19.44
N ALA A 335 5.39 21.29 18.79
CA ALA A 335 4.55 22.48 18.86
C ALA A 335 3.15 22.28 18.25
N ARG A 336 3.05 21.56 17.11
CA ARG A 336 1.75 21.27 16.46
C ARG A 336 0.93 20.26 17.25
N GLN A 337 1.55 19.22 17.80
CA GLN A 337 0.85 18.17 18.56
C GLN A 337 0.35 18.69 19.92
N VAL A 338 1.10 19.59 20.58
CA VAL A 338 0.63 20.29 21.77
C VAL A 338 -0.49 21.26 21.41
N GLY A 339 -0.37 21.99 20.30
CA GLY A 339 -1.41 22.91 19.83
C GLY A 339 -2.75 22.23 19.52
N SER A 340 -2.74 21.07 18.84
CA SER A 340 -3.96 20.33 18.51
C SER A 340 -4.61 19.68 19.74
N ARG A 341 -3.82 19.15 20.68
CA ARG A 341 -4.35 18.60 21.96
C ARG A 341 -4.92 19.67 22.88
N VAL A 342 -4.33 20.86 22.89
CA VAL A 342 -4.84 22.02 23.65
C VAL A 342 -6.11 22.59 23.00
N ALA A 343 -6.18 22.63 21.66
CA ALA A 343 -7.35 23.11 20.93
C ALA A 343 -8.54 22.14 20.98
N GLY A 344 -8.29 20.83 21.02
CA GLY A 344 -9.32 19.78 21.10
C GLY A 344 -9.88 19.54 22.51
N SER A 345 -9.31 20.15 23.55
CA SER A 345 -9.74 19.97 24.94
C SER A 345 -10.65 21.10 25.42
N THR A 346 -11.89 20.76 25.76
CA THR A 346 -12.89 21.69 26.33
C THR A 346 -12.44 22.33 27.65
N VAL A 347 -11.58 21.63 28.41
CA VAL A 347 -10.99 22.14 29.66
C VAL A 347 -10.02 23.29 29.39
N TYR A 348 -9.16 23.17 28.37
CA TYR A 348 -8.19 24.22 28.03
C TYR A 348 -8.85 25.44 27.38
N LEU A 349 -9.88 25.25 26.54
CA LEU A 349 -10.72 26.34 26.04
C LEU A 349 -11.37 27.13 27.19
N GLY A 350 -11.86 26.44 28.23
CA GLY A 350 -12.39 27.06 29.44
C GLY A 350 -11.35 27.89 30.21
N LEU A 351 -10.13 27.38 30.33
CA LEU A 351 -9.03 28.10 31.00
C LEU A 351 -8.56 29.34 30.22
N VAL A 352 -8.48 29.26 28.90
CA VAL A 352 -8.13 30.40 28.04
C VAL A 352 -9.20 31.49 28.11
N ALA A 353 -10.48 31.12 28.07
CA ALA A 353 -11.59 32.06 28.21
C ALA A 353 -11.57 32.76 29.59
N LEU A 354 -11.32 32.01 30.67
CA LEU A 354 -11.18 32.56 32.02
C LEU A 354 -9.99 33.53 32.12
N GLY A 355 -8.84 33.17 31.55
CA GLY A 355 -7.65 34.03 31.51
C GLY A 355 -7.89 35.35 30.76
N ALA A 356 -8.55 35.29 29.60
CA ALA A 356 -8.94 36.47 28.83
C ALA A 356 -9.91 37.38 29.59
N LEU A 357 -10.86 36.80 30.34
CA LEU A 357 -11.79 37.55 31.19
C LEU A 357 -11.08 38.26 32.34
N ILE A 358 -10.12 37.60 33.00
CA ILE A 358 -9.33 38.19 34.10
C ILE A 358 -8.48 39.36 33.59
N LEU A 359 -7.81 39.19 32.43
CA LEU A 359 -7.01 40.25 31.81
C LEU A 359 -7.87 41.43 31.34
N GLY A 360 -9.00 41.15 30.71
CA GLY A 360 -9.98 42.17 30.30
C GLY A 360 -10.50 42.96 31.50
N TRP A 361 -10.84 42.30 32.60
CA TRP A 361 -11.27 42.93 33.84
C TRP A 361 -10.17 43.81 34.45
N GLY A 362 -8.92 43.33 34.46
CA GLY A 362 -7.76 44.08 34.94
C GLY A 362 -7.53 45.39 34.18
N LEU A 363 -7.72 45.39 32.84
CA LEU A 363 -7.60 46.58 32.00
C LEU A 363 -8.74 47.59 32.26
N ILE A 364 -9.96 47.12 32.46
CA ILE A 364 -11.13 47.98 32.78
C ILE A 364 -10.93 48.66 34.14
N VAL A 365 -10.53 47.91 35.17
CA VAL A 365 -10.27 48.45 36.52
C VAL A 365 -9.13 49.48 36.52
N ARG A 366 -8.10 49.26 35.69
CA ARG A 366 -6.97 50.19 35.56
C ARG A 366 -7.35 51.46 34.78
N GLY A 367 -8.22 51.35 33.78
CA GLY A 367 -8.80 52.49 33.06
C GLY A 367 -9.74 53.35 33.92
N ALA A 368 -10.50 52.74 34.83
CA ALA A 368 -11.38 53.44 35.76
C ALA A 368 -10.59 54.27 36.80
N ARG A 369 -9.44 53.77 37.28
CA ARG A 369 -8.57 54.50 38.22
C ARG A 369 -7.78 55.65 37.58
N GLY A 370 -7.61 55.67 36.26
CA GLY A 370 -6.88 56.72 35.53
C GLY A 370 -7.68 58.01 35.26
N ARG A 371 -9.01 57.98 35.32
CA ARG A 371 -9.89 59.12 35.00
C ARG A 371 -10.12 60.11 36.16
N GLY A 372 -9.67 59.81 37.37
CA GLY A 372 -9.93 60.64 38.55
C GLY A 372 -8.95 61.79 38.83
N ARG A 373 -7.92 62.04 38.01
CA ARG A 373 -6.79 62.92 38.42
C ARG A 373 -6.31 63.97 37.40
N ARG A 374 -7.10 64.34 36.39
CA ARG A 374 -6.75 65.45 35.48
C ARG A 374 -7.87 66.49 35.38
N GLY A 375 -8.01 67.27 36.45
CA GLY A 375 -8.73 68.54 36.44
C GLY A 375 -7.89 69.60 37.14
N ALA A 376 -7.75 70.76 36.50
CA ALA A 376 -7.07 71.98 36.95
C ALA A 376 -5.53 72.03 36.82
N ARG A 377 -5.06 72.42 35.62
CA ARG A 377 -3.98 73.41 35.54
C ARG A 377 -4.30 74.47 34.48
N ARG A 378 -4.46 75.69 34.99
CA ARG A 378 -4.85 76.93 34.33
C ARG A 378 -3.87 77.33 33.22
N ARG A 379 -4.47 77.92 32.17
CA ARG A 379 -3.85 78.69 31.10
C ARG A 379 -2.88 79.75 31.62
N SER A 380 -1.72 79.86 30.99
CA SER A 380 -0.99 81.13 30.85
C SER A 380 -0.43 81.24 29.43
N ARG A 381 -0.76 82.36 28.78
CA ARG A 381 -0.24 82.89 27.51
C ARG A 381 1.20 83.39 27.72
N PRO A 382 2.06 83.50 26.69
CA PRO A 382 2.10 84.66 25.77
C PRO A 382 2.35 84.25 24.31
N ARG A 383 1.93 84.97 23.25
CA ARG A 383 2.19 86.34 22.74
C ARG A 383 3.60 86.53 22.14
N ARG A 384 3.58 86.62 20.81
CA ARG A 384 4.58 86.98 19.79
C ARG A 384 5.60 85.92 19.42
#